data_AF-A0A1G6VRP5-F1
#
_entry.id   AF-A0A1G6VRP5-F1
#
_cell.length_a   1.000
_cell.length_b   1.000
_cell.length_c   1.000
_cell.angle_alpha   90.00
_cell.angle_beta   90.00
_cell.angle_gamma   90.00
#
_symmetry.space_group_name_H-M   'P 1'
#
loop_
_entity.id
_entity.type
_entity.pdbx_description
1 polymer ?
#
loop_
_entity_poly.entity_id
_entity_poly.type
_entity_poly.pdbx_seq_one_letter_code
_entity_poly.pdbx_strand_id
1 'polypeptide(L)'
;MVESTKPTRRGRRSTRVSRELEAARARYASQLALQRDREAAVVAGLGAYFDAGQKIVAAEAECEERVRPLERAIAELREKRDRVVAEQEAEQARAALSIHESDRTVEQVGELLELSEKAARKLIGEGRQAAGRDEPAAQVASRESASTPVPEADGPEAVADAPAPSGGVDGMGPTSSPAWAG
;
A
#
# COMPACT_ATOMS: atom_id res chain seq x y z
N MET A 1 -91.10 33.79 -16.58
CA MET A 1 -89.62 33.84 -16.50
C MET A 1 -89.24 35.27 -16.15
N VAL A 2 -88.47 35.49 -15.09
CA VAL A 2 -87.99 36.83 -14.70
C VAL A 2 -86.47 36.79 -14.69
N GLU A 3 -85.84 37.60 -15.53
CA GLU A 3 -84.38 37.63 -15.66
C GLU A 3 -83.76 38.44 -14.52
N SER A 4 -83.13 37.75 -13.56
CA SER A 4 -82.36 38.39 -12.49
C SER A 4 -81.09 39.03 -13.04
N THR A 5 -81.17 40.31 -13.37
CA THR A 5 -80.00 41.14 -13.71
C THR A 5 -79.08 41.29 -12.50
N LYS A 6 -77.92 40.62 -12.53
CA LYS A 6 -76.94 40.67 -11.44
C LYS A 6 -76.35 42.09 -11.30
N PRO A 7 -76.33 42.69 -10.10
CA PRO A 7 -75.83 44.05 -9.92
C PRO A 7 -74.32 44.13 -10.20
N THR A 8 -73.95 44.89 -11.22
CA THR A 8 -72.56 45.19 -11.59
C THR A 8 -71.89 46.04 -10.52
N ARG A 9 -71.11 45.41 -9.64
CA ARG A 9 -70.29 46.10 -8.63
C ARG A 9 -69.28 47.03 -9.32
N ARG A 10 -69.56 48.34 -9.31
CA ARG A 10 -68.61 49.37 -9.75
C ARG A 10 -67.38 49.32 -8.83
N GLY A 11 -66.23 48.94 -9.38
CA GLY A 11 -64.97 48.87 -8.63
C GLY A 11 -64.61 50.24 -8.03
N ARG A 12 -64.42 50.31 -6.71
CA ARG A 12 -63.86 51.50 -6.07
C ARG A 12 -62.48 51.75 -6.67
N ARG A 13 -62.28 52.93 -7.26
CA ARG A 13 -60.97 53.33 -7.79
C ARG A 13 -59.97 53.38 -6.63
N SER A 14 -58.92 52.58 -6.72
CA SER A 14 -57.74 52.61 -5.83
C SER A 14 -57.28 54.05 -5.63
N THR A 15 -57.08 54.49 -4.38
CA THR A 15 -56.53 55.82 -4.13
C THR A 15 -55.06 55.86 -4.55
N ARG A 16 -54.52 57.06 -4.77
CA ARG A 16 -53.09 57.24 -5.08
C ARG A 16 -52.19 56.55 -4.04
N VAL A 17 -52.53 56.73 -2.77
CA VAL A 17 -51.82 56.14 -1.62
C VAL A 17 -51.83 54.60 -1.65
N SER A 18 -52.93 53.96 -2.04
CA SER A 18 -52.95 52.48 -2.11
C SER A 18 -52.03 51.95 -3.22
N ARG A 19 -51.97 52.63 -4.37
CA ARG A 19 -51.04 52.29 -5.46
C ARG A 19 -49.57 52.48 -5.06
N GLU A 20 -49.27 53.57 -4.35
CA GLU A 20 -47.91 53.83 -3.85
C GLU A 20 -47.48 52.77 -2.83
N LEU A 21 -48.38 52.31 -1.96
CA LEU A 21 -48.14 51.21 -1.02
C LEU A 21 -47.99 49.85 -1.73
N GLU A 22 -48.82 49.55 -2.72
CA GLU A 22 -48.70 48.34 -3.55
C GLU A 22 -47.35 48.29 -4.28
N ALA A 23 -46.92 49.40 -4.88
CA ALA A 23 -45.61 49.51 -5.53
C ALA A 23 -44.43 49.42 -4.53
N ALA A 24 -44.58 49.93 -3.30
CA ALA A 24 -43.59 49.74 -2.24
C ALA A 24 -43.47 48.26 -1.83
N ARG A 25 -44.60 47.59 -1.61
CA ARG A 25 -44.65 46.15 -1.29
C ARG A 25 -44.06 45.28 -2.40
N ALA A 26 -44.37 45.58 -3.66
CA ALA A 26 -43.81 44.85 -4.80
C ALA A 26 -42.28 44.96 -4.87
N ARG A 27 -41.71 46.17 -4.66
CA ARG A 27 -40.26 46.38 -4.62
C ARG A 27 -39.59 45.64 -3.46
N TYR A 28 -40.18 45.67 -2.27
CA TYR A 28 -39.66 44.93 -1.12
C TYR A 28 -39.70 43.41 -1.37
N ALA A 29 -40.79 42.89 -1.94
CA ALA A 29 -40.90 41.48 -2.31
C ALA A 29 -39.84 41.07 -3.35
N SER A 30 -39.57 41.89 -4.37
CA SER A 30 -38.51 41.61 -5.34
C SER A 30 -37.10 41.68 -4.74
N GLN A 31 -36.86 42.58 -3.77
CA GLN A 31 -35.59 42.65 -3.06
C GLN A 31 -35.36 41.41 -2.18
N LEU A 32 -36.39 40.96 -1.47
CA LEU A 32 -36.34 39.75 -0.64
C LEU A 32 -36.19 38.47 -1.48
N ALA A 33 -36.81 38.41 -2.66
CA ALA A 33 -36.59 37.32 -3.62
C ALA A 33 -35.12 37.29 -4.08
N LEU A 34 -34.60 38.41 -4.58
CA LEU A 34 -33.20 38.52 -5.01
C LEU A 34 -32.19 38.20 -3.88
N GLN A 35 -32.50 38.57 -2.64
CA GLN A 35 -31.68 38.19 -1.48
C GLN A 35 -31.69 36.67 -1.27
N ARG A 36 -32.87 36.04 -1.27
CA ARG A 36 -33.01 34.58 -1.12
C ARG A 36 -32.32 33.82 -2.25
N ASP A 37 -32.40 34.29 -3.48
CA ASP A 37 -31.74 33.68 -4.63
C ASP A 37 -30.20 33.74 -4.48
N ARG A 38 -29.67 34.86 -3.95
CA ARG A 38 -28.24 35.00 -3.63
C ARG A 38 -27.82 34.09 -2.48
N GLU A 39 -28.61 34.03 -1.41
CA GLU A 39 -28.36 33.14 -0.26
C GLU A 39 -28.37 31.67 -0.69
N ALA A 40 -29.35 31.26 -1.51
CA ALA A 40 -29.41 29.91 -2.09
C ALA A 40 -28.21 29.59 -2.98
N ALA A 41 -27.76 30.55 -3.82
CA ALA A 41 -26.56 30.39 -4.64
C ALA A 41 -25.29 30.23 -3.79
N VAL A 42 -25.15 30.99 -2.69
CA VAL A 42 -24.02 30.84 -1.74
C VAL A 42 -24.06 29.48 -1.05
N VAL A 43 -25.24 29.03 -0.57
CA VAL A 43 -25.39 27.72 0.07
C VAL A 43 -25.07 26.58 -0.90
N ALA A 44 -25.53 26.66 -2.16
CA ALA A 44 -25.20 25.69 -3.20
C ALA A 44 -23.69 25.67 -3.52
N GLY A 45 -23.05 26.84 -3.58
CA GLY A 45 -21.60 26.97 -3.78
C GLY A 45 -20.78 26.37 -2.63
N LEU A 46 -21.22 26.58 -1.38
CA LEU A 46 -20.60 25.96 -0.20
C LEU A 46 -20.76 24.44 -0.21
N GLY A 47 -21.95 23.93 -0.56
CA GLY A 47 -22.18 22.49 -0.72
C GLY A 47 -21.24 21.87 -1.76
N ALA A 48 -21.18 22.44 -2.96
CA ALA A 48 -20.27 21.98 -4.02
C ALA A 48 -18.79 22.05 -3.62
N TYR A 49 -18.38 23.05 -2.83
CA TYR A 49 -17.03 23.15 -2.28
C TYR A 49 -16.72 22.02 -1.30
N PHE A 50 -17.62 21.71 -0.35
CA PHE A 50 -17.43 20.60 0.58
C PHE A 50 -17.45 19.23 -0.11
N ASP A 51 -18.35 19.03 -1.08
CA ASP A 51 -18.40 17.79 -1.89
C ASP A 51 -17.10 17.59 -2.69
N ALA A 52 -16.52 18.66 -3.25
CA ALA A 52 -15.24 18.60 -3.93
C ALA A 52 -14.10 18.27 -2.96
N GLY A 53 -14.08 18.89 -1.78
CA GLY A 53 -13.10 18.61 -0.73
C GLY A 53 -13.14 17.15 -0.27
N GLN A 54 -14.33 16.58 -0.05
CA GLN A 54 -14.49 15.16 0.31
C GLN A 54 -13.99 14.22 -0.79
N LYS A 55 -14.23 14.55 -2.08
CA LYS A 55 -13.73 13.76 -3.20
C LYS A 55 -12.20 13.79 -3.32
N ILE A 56 -11.58 14.92 -3.01
CA ILE A 56 -10.10 15.04 -2.97
C ILE A 56 -9.55 14.13 -1.87
N VAL A 57 -10.04 14.25 -0.64
CA VAL A 57 -9.60 13.41 0.50
C VAL A 57 -9.82 11.92 0.22
N ALA A 58 -10.93 11.53 -0.42
CA ALA A 58 -11.18 10.15 -0.81
C ALA A 58 -10.18 9.63 -1.86
N ALA A 59 -9.83 10.45 -2.86
CA ALA A 59 -8.85 10.10 -3.88
C ALA A 59 -7.42 10.04 -3.32
N GLU A 60 -7.06 10.93 -2.38
CA GLU A 60 -5.80 10.90 -1.65
C GLU A 60 -5.69 9.61 -0.80
N ALA A 61 -6.75 9.25 -0.08
CA ALA A 61 -6.81 8.01 0.69
C ALA A 61 -6.70 6.74 -0.19
N GLU A 62 -7.38 6.70 -1.35
CA GLU A 62 -7.23 5.59 -2.29
C GLU A 62 -5.78 5.49 -2.82
N CYS A 63 -5.15 6.63 -3.11
CA CYS A 63 -3.76 6.69 -3.53
C CYS A 63 -2.82 6.14 -2.44
N GLU A 64 -2.97 6.60 -1.19
CA GLU A 64 -2.17 6.12 -0.06
C GLU A 64 -2.31 4.61 0.16
N GLU A 65 -3.54 4.09 0.17
CA GLU A 65 -3.79 2.64 0.35
C GLU A 65 -3.19 1.79 -0.79
N ARG A 66 -3.04 2.36 -1.99
CA ARG A 66 -2.37 1.70 -3.13
C ARG A 66 -0.85 1.85 -3.12
N VAL A 67 -0.32 2.95 -2.59
CA VAL A 67 1.13 3.23 -2.52
C VAL A 67 1.79 2.47 -1.36
N ARG A 68 1.19 2.46 -0.17
CA ARG A 68 1.71 1.76 1.04
C ARG A 68 2.16 0.31 0.80
N PRO A 69 1.41 -0.58 0.12
CA PRO A 69 1.87 -1.95 -0.14
C PRO A 69 3.03 -2.00 -1.15
N LEU A 70 3.10 -1.08 -2.11
CA LEU A 70 4.22 -1.01 -3.07
C LEU A 70 5.51 -0.55 -2.39
N GLU A 71 5.43 0.42 -1.46
CA GLU A 71 6.58 0.85 -0.65
C GLU A 71 7.12 -0.29 0.21
N ARG A 72 6.24 -1.08 0.84
CA ARG A 72 6.63 -2.29 1.60
C ARG A 72 7.30 -3.33 0.70
N ALA A 73 6.71 -3.65 -0.45
CA ALA A 73 7.30 -4.59 -1.41
C ALA A 73 8.68 -4.12 -1.92
N ILE A 74 8.87 -2.81 -2.13
CA ILE A 74 10.18 -2.23 -2.49
C ILE A 74 11.19 -2.38 -1.34
N ALA A 75 10.77 -2.17 -0.09
CA ALA A 75 11.63 -2.37 1.08
C ALA A 75 12.05 -3.85 1.24
N GLU A 76 11.10 -4.78 1.15
CA GLU A 76 11.33 -6.23 1.21
C GLU A 76 12.28 -6.71 0.09
N LEU A 77 12.10 -6.21 -1.14
CA LEU A 77 12.99 -6.53 -2.26
C LEU A 77 14.41 -5.98 -2.08
N ARG A 78 14.55 -4.78 -1.49
CA ARG A 78 15.87 -4.20 -1.14
C ARG A 78 16.55 -5.03 -0.05
N GLU A 79 15.83 -5.38 1.01
CA GLU A 79 16.38 -6.21 2.08
C GLU A 79 16.79 -7.60 1.55
N LYS A 80 15.95 -8.24 0.73
CA LYS A 80 16.29 -9.53 0.10
C LYS A 80 17.53 -9.41 -0.78
N ARG A 81 17.65 -8.36 -1.60
CA ARG A 81 18.85 -8.07 -2.39
C ARG A 81 20.07 -7.92 -1.47
N ASP A 82 19.97 -7.15 -0.41
CA ASP A 82 21.10 -6.82 0.47
C ASP A 82 21.59 -8.05 1.23
N ARG A 83 20.68 -8.95 1.64
CA ARG A 83 21.04 -10.28 2.18
C ARG A 83 21.78 -11.13 1.14
N VAL A 84 21.24 -11.26 -0.08
CA VAL A 84 21.88 -12.04 -1.16
C VAL A 84 23.25 -11.47 -1.52
N VAL A 85 23.40 -10.14 -1.60
CA VAL A 85 24.70 -9.51 -1.85
C VAL A 85 25.69 -9.83 -0.72
N ALA A 86 25.29 -9.69 0.54
CA ALA A 86 26.15 -10.01 1.68
C ALA A 86 26.54 -11.51 1.73
N GLU A 87 25.63 -12.41 1.38
CA GLU A 87 25.91 -13.85 1.24
C GLU A 87 26.95 -14.12 0.14
N GLN A 88 26.80 -13.49 -1.04
CA GLN A 88 27.76 -13.66 -2.14
C GLN A 88 29.12 -12.99 -1.85
N GLU A 89 29.14 -11.83 -1.20
CA GLU A 89 30.38 -11.17 -0.76
C GLU A 89 31.13 -12.03 0.29
N ALA A 90 30.40 -12.64 1.24
CA ALA A 90 30.98 -13.56 2.21
C ALA A 90 31.53 -14.83 1.53
N GLU A 91 30.84 -15.36 0.52
CA GLU A 91 31.30 -16.55 -0.21
C GLU A 91 32.52 -16.25 -1.09
N GLN A 92 32.56 -15.08 -1.76
CA GLN A 92 33.77 -14.59 -2.43
C GLN A 92 34.94 -14.47 -1.45
N ALA A 93 34.70 -13.93 -0.25
CA ALA A 93 35.70 -13.77 0.79
C ALA A 93 36.26 -15.12 1.28
N ARG A 94 35.40 -16.12 1.50
CA ARG A 94 35.80 -17.51 1.79
C ARG A 94 36.60 -18.13 0.65
N ALA A 95 36.17 -17.96 -0.60
CA ALA A 95 36.86 -18.51 -1.76
C ALA A 95 38.29 -17.98 -1.91
N ALA A 96 38.51 -16.67 -1.77
CA ALA A 96 39.85 -16.11 -1.86
C ALA A 96 40.74 -16.47 -0.65
N LEU A 97 40.16 -16.66 0.54
CA LEU A 97 40.89 -17.24 1.67
C LEU A 97 41.36 -18.65 1.35
N SER A 98 40.50 -19.52 0.81
CA SER A 98 40.85 -20.88 0.42
C SER A 98 41.96 -20.94 -0.64
N ILE A 99 41.95 -20.01 -1.62
CA ILE A 99 43.05 -19.86 -2.59
C ILE A 99 44.35 -19.44 -1.89
N HIS A 100 44.29 -18.48 -0.96
CA HIS A 100 45.46 -18.03 -0.19
C HIS A 100 46.05 -19.13 0.70
N GLU A 101 45.20 -19.94 1.34
CA GLU A 101 45.57 -21.11 2.15
C GLU A 101 46.19 -22.23 1.32
N SER A 102 45.98 -22.22 -0.01
CA SER A 102 46.63 -23.13 -0.97
C SER A 102 48.03 -22.64 -1.39
N ASP A 103 48.83 -22.17 -0.42
CA ASP A 103 50.20 -21.64 -0.57
C ASP A 103 50.36 -20.46 -1.58
N ARG A 104 49.28 -19.70 -1.86
CA ARG A 104 49.34 -18.53 -2.76
C ARG A 104 49.61 -17.23 -2.02
N THR A 105 50.48 -16.39 -2.57
CA THR A 105 50.72 -15.04 -2.01
C THR A 105 49.52 -14.12 -2.28
N VAL A 106 49.37 -13.06 -1.48
CA VAL A 106 48.28 -12.07 -1.64
C VAL A 106 48.34 -11.39 -3.02
N GLU A 107 49.55 -11.18 -3.56
CA GLU A 107 49.79 -10.68 -4.92
C GLU A 107 49.24 -11.65 -5.97
N GLN A 108 49.54 -12.95 -5.87
CA GLN A 108 49.04 -13.99 -6.78
C GLN A 108 47.52 -14.16 -6.71
N VAL A 109 46.91 -14.01 -5.52
CA VAL A 109 45.45 -14.01 -5.36
C VAL A 109 44.84 -12.77 -6.01
N GLY A 110 45.51 -11.61 -5.93
CA GLY A 110 45.11 -10.40 -6.64
C GLY A 110 45.15 -10.57 -8.16
N GLU A 111 46.27 -11.06 -8.68
CA GLU A 111 46.46 -11.33 -10.12
C GLU A 111 45.43 -12.33 -10.64
N LEU A 112 45.20 -13.45 -9.93
CA LEU A 112 44.24 -14.49 -10.33
C LEU A 112 42.78 -14.02 -10.34
N LEU A 113 42.41 -13.08 -9.46
CA LEU A 113 41.05 -12.54 -9.35
C LEU A 113 40.86 -11.20 -10.09
N GLU A 114 41.87 -10.74 -10.84
CA GLU A 114 41.92 -9.42 -11.50
C GLU A 114 41.71 -8.25 -10.51
N LEU A 115 42.15 -8.41 -9.26
CA LEU A 115 42.03 -7.45 -8.17
C LEU A 115 43.37 -6.77 -7.84
N SER A 116 43.30 -5.51 -7.42
CA SER A 116 44.46 -4.88 -6.76
C SER A 116 44.87 -5.66 -5.50
N GLU A 117 46.17 -5.70 -5.20
CA GLU A 117 46.71 -6.40 -4.03
C GLU A 117 46.06 -5.95 -2.71
N LYS A 118 45.71 -4.65 -2.60
CA LYS A 118 44.95 -4.09 -1.46
C LYS A 118 43.54 -4.67 -1.35
N ALA A 119 42.85 -4.88 -2.47
CA ALA A 119 41.52 -5.49 -2.49
C ALA A 119 41.59 -6.99 -2.16
N ALA A 120 42.55 -7.73 -2.74
CA ALA A 120 42.81 -9.13 -2.37
C ALA A 120 43.11 -9.28 -0.87
N ARG A 121 43.95 -8.40 -0.30
CA ARG A 121 44.27 -8.37 1.13
C ARG A 121 43.03 -8.12 2.01
N LYS A 122 42.16 -7.19 1.61
CA LYS A 122 40.88 -6.91 2.29
C LYS A 122 39.98 -8.15 2.28
N LEU A 123 39.82 -8.76 1.11
CA LEU A 123 38.87 -9.84 0.85
C LEU A 123 39.32 -11.17 1.53
N ILE A 124 40.63 -11.46 1.56
CA ILE A 124 41.22 -12.52 2.42
C ILE A 124 40.97 -12.22 3.91
N GLY A 125 41.13 -10.96 4.34
CA GLY A 125 40.88 -10.55 5.72
C GLY A 125 39.41 -10.71 6.14
N GLU A 126 38.48 -10.43 5.23
CA GLU A 126 37.04 -10.64 5.39
C GLU A 126 36.71 -12.14 5.44
N GLY A 127 37.36 -12.97 4.61
CA GLY A 127 37.24 -14.43 4.65
C GLY A 127 37.65 -15.01 6.02
N ARG A 128 38.75 -14.51 6.61
CA ARG A 128 39.18 -14.92 7.96
C ARG A 128 38.17 -14.52 9.04
N GLN A 129 37.55 -13.34 8.90
CA GLN A 129 36.50 -12.90 9.82
C GLN A 129 35.21 -13.71 9.67
N ALA A 130 34.86 -14.14 8.45
CA ALA A 130 33.73 -15.03 8.20
C ALA A 130 33.97 -16.42 8.83
N ALA A 131 35.12 -17.03 8.55
CA ALA A 131 35.51 -18.33 9.12
C ALA A 131 35.47 -18.33 10.67
N GLY A 132 35.99 -17.27 11.31
CA GLY A 132 35.95 -17.12 12.76
C GLY A 132 34.56 -16.83 13.37
N ARG A 133 33.54 -16.53 12.56
CA ARG A 133 32.14 -16.35 13.02
C ARG A 133 31.31 -17.63 12.95
N ASP A 134 31.68 -18.57 12.08
CA ASP A 134 30.98 -19.84 11.91
C ASP A 134 31.33 -20.88 13.01
N GLU A 135 32.40 -20.65 13.80
CA GLU A 135 32.93 -21.60 14.79
C GLU A 135 32.21 -21.75 16.17
N PRO A 136 31.37 -20.84 16.71
CA PRO A 136 30.94 -20.91 18.11
C PRO A 136 29.72 -21.81 18.41
N ALA A 137 29.01 -22.31 17.39
CA ALA A 137 27.76 -23.07 17.61
C ALA A 137 27.95 -24.58 17.87
N ALA A 138 29.00 -25.19 17.32
CA ALA A 138 29.16 -26.65 17.33
C ALA A 138 29.63 -27.24 18.68
N GLN A 139 30.22 -26.44 19.57
CA GLN A 139 30.82 -26.96 20.82
C GLN A 139 29.83 -27.12 21.99
N VAL A 140 28.61 -26.59 21.90
CA VAL A 140 27.61 -26.70 22.99
C VAL A 140 26.89 -28.06 22.96
N ALA A 141 26.59 -28.59 21.77
CA ALA A 141 25.88 -29.86 21.61
C ALA A 141 26.66 -31.09 22.13
N SER A 142 27.99 -31.04 22.16
CA SER A 142 28.85 -32.15 22.61
C SER A 142 28.94 -32.32 24.14
N ARG A 143 28.17 -31.56 24.94
CA ARG A 143 28.12 -31.71 26.41
C ARG A 143 26.80 -32.22 26.97
N GLU A 144 25.75 -32.37 26.16
CA GLU A 144 24.43 -32.81 26.63
C GLU A 144 24.18 -34.33 26.44
N SER A 145 25.11 -35.05 25.82
CA SER A 145 25.06 -36.52 25.64
C SER A 145 25.78 -37.30 26.75
N ALA A 146 25.43 -37.05 28.02
CA ALA A 146 26.04 -37.75 29.16
C ALA A 146 25.15 -37.88 30.41
N SER A 147 23.84 -38.13 30.27
CA SER A 147 23.08 -38.82 31.33
C SER A 147 21.76 -39.42 30.82
N THR A 148 21.66 -40.75 30.85
CA THR A 148 20.41 -41.48 30.65
C THR A 148 20.21 -42.40 31.85
N PRO A 149 19.03 -42.38 32.48
CA PRO A 149 18.44 -43.60 33.02
C PRO A 149 17.12 -43.93 32.30
N VAL A 150 17.06 -45.16 31.81
CA VAL A 150 15.90 -45.77 31.15
C VAL A 150 14.82 -46.11 32.18
N PRO A 151 13.54 -46.02 31.81
CA PRO A 151 12.60 -47.10 32.16
C PRO A 151 11.85 -47.65 30.94
N GLU A 152 11.81 -48.97 30.83
CA GLU A 152 10.92 -49.71 29.93
C GLU A 152 9.49 -49.71 30.47
N ALA A 153 8.48 -49.59 29.58
CA ALA A 153 7.13 -50.10 29.80
C ALA A 153 6.36 -50.24 28.47
N ASP A 154 5.73 -51.40 28.30
CA ASP A 154 4.95 -51.89 27.16
C ASP A 154 3.84 -50.97 26.60
N GLY A 155 3.48 -51.18 25.32
CA GLY A 155 2.17 -50.78 24.77
C GLY A 155 2.10 -50.77 23.22
N PRO A 156 1.19 -51.53 22.56
CA PRO A 156 1.26 -51.76 21.12
C PRO A 156 0.28 -50.96 20.23
N GLU A 157 0.58 -50.97 18.93
CA GLU A 157 -0.29 -50.85 17.75
C GLU A 157 -1.52 -49.91 17.76
N ALA A 158 -1.48 -48.91 16.87
CA ALA A 158 -2.65 -48.46 16.12
C ALA A 158 -2.27 -48.22 14.66
N VAL A 159 -3.14 -48.63 13.73
CA VAL A 159 -2.85 -48.80 12.30
C VAL A 159 -3.68 -47.80 11.47
N ALA A 160 -3.15 -47.40 10.30
CA ALA A 160 -3.83 -46.65 9.23
C ALA A 160 -4.17 -45.16 9.57
N ASP A 161 -4.46 -44.27 8.62
CA ASP A 161 -4.57 -44.41 7.16
C ASP A 161 -4.21 -43.09 6.45
N ALA A 162 -3.75 -43.17 5.19
CA ALA A 162 -3.64 -42.04 4.25
C ALA A 162 -3.68 -42.60 2.82
N PRO A 163 -4.61 -42.16 1.94
CA PRO A 163 -4.52 -40.86 1.25
C PRO A 163 -5.92 -40.17 1.17
N ALA A 164 -6.30 -39.23 0.29
CA ALA A 164 -5.71 -38.59 -0.90
C ALA A 164 -6.29 -37.15 -1.09
N PRO A 165 -5.68 -36.27 -1.92
CA PRO A 165 -6.19 -34.91 -2.15
C PRO A 165 -7.29 -34.85 -3.23
N SER A 166 -8.30 -34.00 -3.01
CA SER A 166 -9.12 -33.37 -4.05
C SER A 166 -8.62 -31.93 -4.27
N GLY A 167 -8.51 -31.39 -5.48
CA GLY A 167 -9.16 -31.77 -6.74
C GLY A 167 -10.14 -30.66 -7.12
N GLY A 168 -9.66 -29.66 -7.86
CA GLY A 168 -10.41 -28.41 -8.10
C GLY A 168 -9.70 -27.45 -9.04
N VAL A 169 -9.35 -27.93 -10.24
CA VAL A 169 -8.99 -27.08 -11.39
C VAL A 169 -10.24 -26.82 -12.22
N ASP A 170 -10.67 -25.56 -12.35
CA ASP A 170 -11.68 -25.15 -13.34
C ASP A 170 -11.69 -23.61 -13.53
N GLY A 171 -11.98 -23.14 -14.75
CA GLY A 171 -12.11 -21.71 -15.09
C GLY A 171 -10.79 -21.03 -15.54
N MET A 172 -10.32 -21.18 -16.78
CA MET A 172 -10.87 -20.61 -18.02
C MET A 172 -10.80 -19.06 -18.06
N GLY A 173 -10.05 -18.50 -19.02
CA GLY A 173 -9.94 -17.04 -19.24
C GLY A 173 -11.18 -16.41 -19.91
N PRO A 174 -11.10 -15.14 -20.41
CA PRO A 174 -10.08 -14.77 -21.38
C PRO A 174 -9.40 -13.38 -21.19
N THR A 175 -8.40 -13.16 -22.03
CA THR A 175 -7.72 -11.88 -22.31
C THR A 175 -8.69 -10.73 -22.61
N SER A 176 -8.39 -9.53 -22.09
CA SER A 176 -8.99 -8.28 -22.58
C SER A 176 -7.92 -7.19 -22.71
N SER A 177 -7.42 -7.01 -23.93
CA SER A 177 -6.59 -5.86 -24.32
C SER A 177 -7.48 -4.68 -24.69
N PRO A 178 -7.20 -3.45 -24.22
CA PRO A 178 -7.61 -2.24 -24.90
C PRO A 178 -6.45 -1.71 -25.76
N ALA A 179 -6.65 -1.70 -27.07
CA ALA A 179 -5.79 -0.96 -27.99
C ALA A 179 -6.19 0.51 -27.99
N TRP A 180 -5.31 1.41 -27.58
CA TRP A 180 -5.44 2.86 -27.80
C TRP A 180 -4.25 3.35 -28.63
N ALA A 181 -4.43 3.33 -29.94
CA ALA A 181 -3.73 4.23 -30.84
C ALA A 181 -4.62 5.48 -31.03
N GLY A 182 -4.02 6.66 -30.93
CA GLY A 182 -4.68 7.96 -30.98
C GLY A 182 -3.71 9.07 -30.64
#